data_AF-S6U3S8-F1
#
_entry.id   AF-S6U3S8-F1
#
_cell.length_a   1.000
_cell.length_b   1.000
_cell.length_c   1.000
_cell.angle_alpha   90.00
_cell.angle_beta   90.00
_cell.angle_gamma   90.00
#
_symmetry.space_group_name_H-M   'P 1'
#
loop_
_entity.id
_entity.type
_entity.pdbx_description
1 polymer ?
#
loop_
_entity_poly.entity_id
_entity_poly.type
_entity_poly.pdbx_seq_one_letter_code
_entity_poly.pdbx_strand_id
1 'polypeptide(L)'
;QKFGPVVSHIRIAARQEDLFAVRIAAGEAHLLLGCDLLVAAGPDAIAKLDSKISHAVINSQQTPTAEFTRNPDAVFPAEAMKQTIIDAVGADKTHFVEATSLATRLMGDSIASNLFMLGYAFQLGLIPLTSAAIEKAIELNGVAVNLNQQAFLWGRRTAHDPVAVEAFVNPQQQVSEPQQMDLEQRIQSNVAALTQYQNSAYGERYLGLVQRVREAESRAFPGQQPTLTEAVAFNYFKLLAYKDEYEVARLYSNGDFTRQLEAQFEGDYRLEFHLAPSWLAKRDPHNGQPR
;
A
#
# COMPACT_ATOMS: atom_id res chain seq x y z
N GLN A 1 -22.75 0.89 -10.60
CA GLN A 1 -21.51 0.09 -10.70
C GLN A 1 -20.64 0.42 -9.49
N LYS A 2 -20.31 -0.55 -8.65
CA LYS A 2 -19.27 -0.35 -7.62
C LYS A 2 -17.93 -0.72 -8.28
N PHE A 3 -16.86 0.05 -8.03
CA PHE A 3 -15.48 -0.21 -8.46
C PHE A 3 -15.11 0.04 -9.95
N GLY A 4 -15.83 0.92 -10.66
CA GLY A 4 -15.39 1.40 -11.98
C GLY A 4 -14.38 2.55 -11.87
N PRO A 5 -13.51 2.76 -12.89
CA PRO A 5 -12.61 3.90 -12.93
C PRO A 5 -13.42 5.21 -12.91
N VAL A 6 -13.01 6.16 -12.06
CA VAL A 6 -13.66 7.47 -11.95
C VAL A 6 -12.72 8.52 -12.54
N VAL A 7 -13.19 9.24 -13.56
CA VAL A 7 -12.46 10.33 -14.21
C VAL A 7 -13.30 11.61 -14.10
N SER A 8 -12.68 12.67 -13.61
CA SER A 8 -13.30 14.00 -13.51
C SER A 8 -12.55 14.99 -14.41
N HIS A 9 -13.29 15.80 -15.14
CA HIS A 9 -12.73 16.87 -15.98
C HIS A 9 -12.99 18.20 -15.27
N ILE A 10 -11.91 18.93 -14.95
CA ILE A 10 -11.99 20.21 -14.26
C ILE A 10 -11.37 21.27 -15.16
N ARG A 11 -12.11 22.36 -15.39
CA ARG A 11 -11.59 23.56 -16.04
C ARG A 11 -11.65 24.72 -15.06
N ILE A 12 -10.55 25.46 -14.99
CA ILE A 12 -10.42 26.66 -14.17
C ILE A 12 -10.09 27.79 -15.13
N ALA A 13 -10.85 28.88 -15.05
CA ALA A 13 -10.61 30.08 -15.82
C ALA A 13 -10.87 31.31 -14.94
N ALA A 14 -10.28 32.45 -15.31
CA ALA A 14 -10.47 33.70 -14.58
C ALA A 14 -11.91 34.22 -14.67
N ARG A 15 -12.62 33.91 -15.78
CA ARG A 15 -13.99 34.37 -16.03
C ARG A 15 -14.85 33.22 -16.55
N GLN A 16 -16.13 33.25 -16.20
CA GLN A 16 -17.09 32.22 -16.63
C GLN A 16 -17.23 32.14 -18.15
N GLU A 17 -17.13 33.27 -18.84
CA GLU A 17 -17.21 33.36 -20.30
C GLU A 17 -16.07 32.63 -21.03
N ASP A 18 -14.97 32.31 -20.33
CA ASP A 18 -13.85 31.55 -20.88
C ASP A 18 -14.09 30.02 -20.82
N LEU A 19 -15.20 29.56 -20.24
CA LEU A 19 -15.54 28.14 -20.04
C LEU A 19 -16.62 27.66 -21.02
N PHE A 20 -16.20 27.18 -22.19
CA PHE A 20 -17.10 26.77 -23.28
C PHE A 20 -17.52 25.30 -23.27
N ALA A 21 -16.79 24.42 -22.56
CA ALA A 21 -17.05 22.98 -22.57
C ALA A 21 -16.73 22.30 -21.23
N VAL A 22 -17.61 21.41 -20.79
CA VAL A 22 -17.48 20.67 -19.52
C VAL A 22 -16.40 19.57 -19.61
N ARG A 23 -16.16 19.01 -20.81
CA ARG A 23 -15.14 17.96 -21.03
C ARG A 23 -13.89 18.53 -21.67
N ILE A 24 -12.74 18.23 -21.07
CA ILE A 24 -11.41 18.40 -21.69
C ILE A 24 -11.30 17.56 -22.97
N ALA A 25 -10.91 18.20 -24.08
CA ALA A 25 -10.71 17.53 -25.37
C ALA A 25 -9.37 16.78 -25.40
N ALA A 26 -9.10 16.05 -26.48
CA ALA A 26 -7.84 15.35 -26.62
C ALA A 26 -6.67 16.36 -26.70
N GLY A 27 -5.58 16.07 -25.99
CA GLY A 27 -4.38 16.93 -25.94
C GLY A 27 -4.55 18.31 -25.28
N GLU A 28 -5.63 18.56 -24.53
CA GLU A 28 -5.91 19.87 -23.92
C GLU A 28 -5.72 19.91 -22.39
N ALA A 29 -5.33 18.79 -21.76
CA ALA A 29 -5.14 18.77 -20.31
C ALA A 29 -3.79 19.39 -19.93
N HIS A 30 -3.80 20.45 -19.12
CA HIS A 30 -2.56 21.02 -18.57
C HIS A 30 -2.00 20.18 -17.40
N LEU A 31 -2.86 19.48 -16.67
CA LEU A 31 -2.49 18.66 -15.52
C LEU A 31 -3.33 17.38 -15.48
N LEU A 32 -2.67 16.23 -15.35
CA LEU A 32 -3.27 14.98 -14.92
C LEU A 32 -2.93 14.72 -13.45
N LEU A 33 -3.94 14.78 -12.60
CA LEU A 33 -3.84 14.40 -11.20
C LEU A 33 -4.34 12.95 -11.02
N GLY A 34 -3.43 12.00 -11.17
CA GLY A 34 -3.74 10.57 -11.13
C GLY A 34 -3.73 10.02 -9.71
N CYS A 35 -4.89 9.92 -9.06
CA CYS A 35 -4.98 9.35 -7.71
C CYS A 35 -4.86 7.81 -7.67
N ASP A 36 -4.92 7.17 -8.85
CA ASP A 36 -4.72 5.74 -9.07
C ASP A 36 -3.92 5.54 -10.37
N LEU A 37 -2.86 4.73 -10.32
CA LEU A 37 -1.94 4.52 -11.45
C LEU A 37 -2.63 3.82 -12.65
N LEU A 38 -3.50 2.85 -12.38
CA LEU A 38 -4.19 2.09 -13.43
C LEU A 38 -5.14 3.00 -14.22
N VAL A 39 -5.91 3.86 -13.53
CA VAL A 39 -6.81 4.82 -14.19
C VAL A 39 -6.01 5.88 -14.95
N ALA A 40 -4.93 6.39 -14.37
CA ALA A 40 -4.10 7.42 -14.99
C ALA A 40 -3.37 6.95 -16.26
N ALA A 41 -2.94 5.68 -16.30
CA ALA A 41 -2.34 5.06 -17.48
C ALA A 41 -3.38 4.57 -18.50
N GLY A 42 -4.68 4.72 -18.21
CA GLY A 42 -5.76 4.31 -19.10
C GLY A 42 -5.85 5.16 -20.37
N PRO A 43 -6.32 4.58 -21.49
CA PRO A 43 -6.35 5.27 -22.79
C PRO A 43 -7.15 6.57 -22.78
N ASP A 44 -8.23 6.64 -22.01
CA ASP A 44 -9.06 7.84 -21.86
C ASP A 44 -8.30 9.00 -21.22
N ALA A 45 -7.44 8.73 -20.22
CA ALA A 45 -6.61 9.73 -19.56
C ALA A 45 -5.45 10.16 -20.46
N ILE A 46 -4.73 9.18 -21.04
CA ILE A 46 -3.59 9.42 -21.95
C ILE A 46 -4.01 10.25 -23.15
N ALA A 47 -5.20 10.01 -23.73
CA ALA A 47 -5.69 10.77 -24.88
C ALA A 47 -5.89 12.28 -24.60
N LYS A 48 -5.96 12.70 -23.32
CA LYS A 48 -6.10 14.12 -22.94
C LYS A 48 -4.77 14.83 -22.81
N LEU A 49 -3.67 14.10 -22.81
CA LEU A 49 -2.32 14.62 -22.58
C LEU A 49 -1.69 15.09 -23.89
N ASP A 50 -0.86 16.11 -23.76
CA ASP A 50 0.02 16.63 -24.81
C ASP A 50 1.41 16.87 -24.23
N SER A 51 2.43 16.39 -24.93
CA SER A 51 3.81 16.41 -24.45
C SER A 51 4.41 17.80 -24.35
N LYS A 52 3.76 18.86 -24.85
CA LYS A 52 4.24 20.25 -24.72
C LYS A 52 3.63 20.92 -23.51
N ILE A 53 2.32 20.78 -23.29
CA ILE A 53 1.60 21.56 -22.27
C ILE A 53 1.28 20.79 -20.98
N SER A 54 1.21 19.46 -21.04
CA SER A 54 0.77 18.67 -19.89
C SER A 54 1.87 18.48 -18.86
N HIS A 55 1.43 18.38 -17.60
CA HIS A 55 2.15 17.80 -16.48
C HIS A 55 1.35 16.65 -15.88
N ALA A 56 2.03 15.72 -15.21
CA ALA A 56 1.40 14.59 -14.54
C ALA A 56 1.89 14.48 -13.09
N VAL A 57 0.95 14.37 -12.15
CA VAL A 57 1.22 14.05 -10.74
C VAL A 57 0.44 12.80 -10.41
N ILE A 58 1.14 11.70 -10.19
CA ILE A 58 0.57 10.34 -10.16
C ILE A 58 0.88 9.67 -8.83
N ASN A 59 -0.17 9.12 -8.21
CA ASN A 59 -0.04 8.23 -7.08
C ASN A 59 0.45 6.87 -7.59
N SER A 60 1.71 6.53 -7.31
CA SER A 60 2.34 5.31 -7.82
C SER A 60 2.07 4.09 -6.95
N GLN A 61 1.30 4.24 -5.85
CA GLN A 61 0.94 3.14 -4.98
C GLN A 61 0.25 2.02 -5.75
N GLN A 62 0.85 0.84 -5.68
CA GLN A 62 0.25 -0.38 -6.19
C GLN A 62 -0.88 -0.79 -5.26
N THR A 63 -2.12 -0.68 -5.73
CA THR A 63 -3.30 -1.16 -5.01
C THR A 63 -3.76 -2.48 -5.67
N PRO A 64 -3.94 -3.58 -4.92
CA PRO A 64 -4.42 -4.83 -5.49
C PRO A 64 -5.77 -4.63 -6.18
N THR A 65 -5.84 -4.94 -7.48
CA THR A 65 -7.08 -4.81 -8.25
C THR A 65 -8.02 -5.99 -7.97
N ALA A 66 -9.30 -5.87 -8.36
CA ALA A 66 -10.25 -6.98 -8.26
C ALA A 66 -9.78 -8.24 -9.02
N GLU A 67 -8.87 -8.12 -9.99
CA GLU A 67 -8.30 -9.24 -10.72
C GLU A 67 -7.39 -10.11 -9.84
N PHE A 68 -6.70 -9.54 -8.85
CA PHE A 68 -5.93 -10.30 -7.85
C PHE A 68 -6.80 -11.21 -6.99
N THR A 69 -8.10 -10.91 -6.83
CA THR A 69 -9.03 -11.81 -6.13
C THR A 69 -9.37 -13.06 -6.96
N ARG A 70 -9.12 -13.04 -8.27
CA ARG A 70 -9.41 -14.14 -9.20
C ARG A 70 -8.16 -14.88 -9.67
N ASN A 71 -7.03 -14.18 -9.74
CA ASN A 71 -5.74 -14.74 -10.12
C ASN A 71 -4.64 -14.21 -9.17
N PRO A 72 -4.24 -14.99 -8.16
CA PRO A 72 -3.16 -14.63 -7.23
C PRO A 72 -1.81 -14.39 -7.91
N ASP A 73 -1.58 -14.97 -9.10
CA ASP A 73 -0.35 -14.84 -9.88
C ASP A 73 -0.39 -13.66 -10.86
N ALA A 74 -1.46 -12.85 -10.85
CA ALA A 74 -1.55 -11.68 -11.71
C ALA A 74 -0.40 -10.70 -11.42
N VAL A 75 0.36 -10.34 -12.44
CA VAL A 75 1.45 -9.35 -12.30
C VAL A 75 0.86 -7.97 -12.56
N PHE A 76 0.98 -7.05 -11.60
CA PHE A 76 0.60 -5.65 -11.78
C PHE A 76 1.72 -4.92 -12.54
N PRO A 77 1.52 -4.49 -13.80
CA PRO A 77 2.61 -3.98 -14.63
C PRO A 77 2.87 -2.49 -14.36
N ALA A 78 3.19 -2.15 -13.11
CA ALA A 78 3.38 -0.77 -12.64
C ALA A 78 4.38 0.02 -13.49
N GLU A 79 5.55 -0.57 -13.78
CA GLU A 79 6.60 0.11 -14.54
C GLU A 79 6.18 0.41 -15.99
N ALA A 80 5.44 -0.49 -16.63
CA ALA A 80 4.89 -0.25 -17.96
C ALA A 80 3.84 0.89 -17.96
N MET A 81 3.01 0.95 -16.92
CA MET A 81 2.03 2.03 -16.73
C MET A 81 2.72 3.38 -16.50
N LYS A 82 3.74 3.41 -15.64
CA LYS A 82 4.56 4.62 -15.42
C LYS A 82 5.23 5.07 -16.72
N GLN A 83 5.82 4.15 -17.47
CA GLN A 83 6.45 4.45 -18.75
C GLN A 83 5.46 5.03 -19.76
N THR A 84 4.23 4.48 -19.83
CA THR A 84 3.17 5.00 -20.70
C THR A 84 2.86 6.48 -20.41
N ILE A 85 2.82 6.87 -19.13
CA ILE A 85 2.58 8.26 -18.72
C ILE A 85 3.79 9.14 -19.07
N ILE A 86 5.01 8.64 -18.80
CA ILE A 86 6.26 9.33 -19.15
C ILE A 86 6.34 9.57 -20.66
N ASP A 87 5.98 8.60 -21.50
CA ASP A 87 6.01 8.73 -22.95
C ASP A 87 5.00 9.76 -23.46
N ALA A 88 3.86 9.90 -22.77
CA ALA A 88 2.82 10.85 -23.14
C ALA A 88 3.17 12.31 -22.75
N VAL A 89 3.86 12.52 -21.64
CA VAL A 89 4.03 13.85 -21.02
C VAL A 89 5.48 14.34 -21.00
N GLY A 90 6.44 13.42 -20.88
CA GLY A 90 7.85 13.69 -20.60
C GLY A 90 8.23 13.36 -19.16
N ALA A 91 9.44 12.83 -18.95
CA ALA A 91 9.93 12.42 -17.64
C ALA A 91 10.13 13.61 -16.67
N ASP A 92 10.54 14.75 -17.20
CA ASP A 92 10.75 16.01 -16.50
C ASP A 92 9.45 16.65 -15.97
N LYS A 93 8.31 16.31 -16.58
CA LYS A 93 6.98 16.83 -16.25
C LYS A 93 6.07 15.80 -15.58
N THR A 94 6.63 14.64 -15.22
CA THR A 94 5.92 13.55 -14.57
C THR A 94 6.47 13.34 -13.15
N HIS A 95 5.59 13.41 -12.16
CA HIS A 95 5.93 13.22 -10.75
C HIS A 95 5.18 12.02 -10.20
N PHE A 96 5.91 11.02 -9.73
CA PHE A 96 5.36 9.86 -9.03
C PHE A 96 5.54 10.03 -7.53
N VAL A 97 4.49 9.73 -6.77
CA VAL A 97 4.53 9.79 -5.30
C VAL A 97 3.69 8.66 -4.72
N GLU A 98 4.17 7.99 -3.68
CA GLU A 98 3.41 6.96 -2.94
C GLU A 98 2.41 7.62 -1.96
N ALA A 99 1.50 8.42 -2.51
CA ALA A 99 0.61 9.30 -1.75
C ALA A 99 -0.31 8.53 -0.79
N THR A 100 -0.80 7.34 -1.18
CA THR A 100 -1.62 6.51 -0.31
C THR A 100 -0.85 6.06 0.94
N SER A 101 0.38 5.57 0.77
CA SER A 101 1.24 5.14 1.89
C SER A 101 1.60 6.30 2.80
N LEU A 102 2.00 7.44 2.22
CA LEU A 102 2.34 8.64 3.00
C LEU A 102 1.13 9.18 3.75
N ALA A 103 -0.02 9.32 3.09
CA ALA A 103 -1.25 9.80 3.73
C ALA A 103 -1.69 8.89 4.88
N THR A 104 -1.63 7.56 4.68
CA THR A 104 -1.99 6.59 5.72
C THR A 104 -1.04 6.66 6.91
N ARG A 105 0.28 6.79 6.69
CA ARG A 105 1.26 6.91 7.78
C ARG A 105 1.18 8.24 8.51
N LEU A 106 0.88 9.34 7.82
CA LEU A 106 0.82 10.68 8.39
C LEU A 106 -0.50 10.96 9.13
N MET A 107 -1.61 10.39 8.64
CA MET A 107 -2.96 10.79 9.05
C MET A 107 -3.85 9.61 9.45
N GLY A 108 -3.36 8.37 9.37
CA GLY A 108 -4.09 7.16 9.74
C GLY A 108 -5.16 6.70 8.75
N ASP A 109 -5.37 7.44 7.66
CA ASP A 109 -6.44 7.15 6.69
C ASP A 109 -5.99 7.39 5.23
N SER A 110 -6.26 6.41 4.37
CA SER A 110 -5.95 6.45 2.95
C SER A 110 -6.87 7.38 2.15
N ILE A 111 -8.06 7.72 2.67
CA ILE A 111 -9.00 8.67 2.04
C ILE A 111 -8.35 10.05 1.86
N ALA A 112 -7.42 10.41 2.74
CA ALA A 112 -6.68 11.67 2.67
C ALA A 112 -5.73 11.77 1.45
N SER A 113 -5.48 10.67 0.74
CA SER A 113 -4.58 10.64 -0.42
C SER A 113 -4.98 11.62 -1.54
N ASN A 114 -6.28 11.81 -1.80
CA ASN A 114 -6.73 12.70 -2.88
C ASN A 114 -6.39 14.18 -2.58
N LEU A 115 -6.64 14.65 -1.35
CA LEU A 115 -6.27 16.02 -0.96
C LEU A 115 -4.75 16.17 -0.80
N PHE A 116 -4.05 15.12 -0.39
CA PHE A 116 -2.60 15.08 -0.40
C PHE A 116 -2.04 15.28 -1.81
N MET A 117 -2.56 14.55 -2.80
CA MET A 117 -2.20 14.71 -4.21
C MET A 117 -2.46 16.14 -4.71
N LEU A 118 -3.60 16.73 -4.33
CA LEU A 118 -3.92 18.13 -4.64
C LEU A 118 -2.87 19.09 -4.04
N GLY A 119 -2.47 18.87 -2.79
CA GLY A 119 -1.43 19.66 -2.12
C GLY A 119 -0.07 19.55 -2.80
N TYR A 120 0.30 18.34 -3.21
CA TYR A 120 1.54 18.08 -3.94
C TYR A 120 1.57 18.83 -5.27
N ALA A 121 0.51 18.70 -6.09
CA ALA A 121 0.40 19.40 -7.37
C ALA A 121 0.33 20.93 -7.21
N PHE A 122 -0.33 21.42 -6.16
CA PHE A 122 -0.36 22.85 -5.83
C PHE A 122 1.06 23.39 -5.55
N GLN A 123 1.84 22.68 -4.75
CA GLN A 123 3.19 23.12 -4.37
C GLN A 123 4.15 23.16 -5.57
N LEU A 124 3.93 22.31 -6.57
CA LEU A 124 4.65 22.34 -7.85
C LEU A 124 4.21 23.50 -8.77
N GLY A 125 3.23 24.30 -8.37
CA GLY A 125 2.72 25.43 -9.16
C GLY A 125 1.77 25.03 -10.30
N LEU A 126 1.26 23.80 -10.28
CA LEU A 126 0.44 23.25 -11.38
C LEU A 126 -1.06 23.58 -11.24
N ILE A 127 -1.46 24.21 -10.14
CA ILE A 127 -2.86 24.57 -9.84
C ILE A 127 -3.00 26.10 -9.82
N PRO A 128 -3.82 26.68 -10.71
CA PRO A 128 -3.96 28.14 -10.83
C PRO A 128 -4.95 28.72 -9.80
N LEU A 129 -4.77 28.37 -8.52
CA LEU A 129 -5.59 28.85 -7.40
C LEU A 129 -4.67 29.31 -6.26
N THR A 130 -5.22 30.00 -5.27
CA THR A 130 -4.50 30.31 -4.03
C THR A 130 -4.71 29.19 -3.00
N SER A 131 -3.75 28.99 -2.10
CA SER A 131 -3.93 28.03 -1.00
C SER A 131 -5.14 28.38 -0.13
N ALA A 132 -5.35 29.68 0.13
CA ALA A 132 -6.49 30.17 0.89
C ALA A 132 -7.83 29.83 0.23
N ALA A 133 -7.93 29.85 -1.11
CA ALA A 133 -9.14 29.45 -1.82
C ALA A 133 -9.42 27.94 -1.67
N ILE A 134 -8.38 27.11 -1.75
CA ILE A 134 -8.51 25.65 -1.57
C ILE A 134 -8.89 25.33 -0.11
N GLU A 135 -8.20 25.92 0.86
CA GLU A 135 -8.51 25.76 2.29
C GLU A 135 -9.93 26.22 2.61
N LYS A 136 -10.38 27.33 2.01
CA LYS A 136 -11.76 27.81 2.17
C LYS A 136 -12.79 26.86 1.55
N ALA A 137 -12.49 26.27 0.39
CA ALA A 137 -13.37 25.28 -0.23
C ALA A 137 -13.52 24.02 0.63
N ILE A 138 -12.43 23.59 1.30
CA ILE A 138 -12.46 22.48 2.26
C ILE A 138 -13.38 22.82 3.44
N GLU A 139 -13.28 24.03 4.00
CA GLU A 139 -14.18 24.48 5.08
C GLU A 139 -15.65 24.48 4.66
N LEU A 140 -15.95 24.99 3.45
CA LEU A 140 -17.32 25.06 2.93
C LEU A 140 -17.92 23.68 2.65
N ASN A 141 -17.09 22.69 2.29
CA ASN A 141 -17.55 21.32 2.10
C ASN A 141 -18.00 20.69 3.43
N GLY A 142 -17.38 21.07 4.55
CA GLY A 142 -17.80 20.70 5.91
C GLY A 142 -17.48 19.26 6.33
N VAL A 143 -16.95 18.42 5.44
CA VAL A 143 -16.60 17.03 5.73
C VAL A 143 -15.13 16.93 6.13
N ALA A 144 -14.86 16.37 7.31
CA ALA A 144 -13.52 16.07 7.83
C ALA A 144 -12.51 17.22 7.60
N VAL A 145 -12.95 18.47 7.86
CA VAL A 145 -12.22 19.70 7.48
C VAL A 145 -10.77 19.68 7.93
N ASN A 146 -10.51 19.34 9.20
CA ASN A 146 -9.16 19.31 9.75
C ASN A 146 -8.28 18.27 9.03
N LEU A 147 -8.78 17.04 8.83
CA LEU A 147 -8.08 15.98 8.10
C LEU A 147 -7.72 16.43 6.68
N ASN A 148 -8.69 17.02 5.95
CA ASN A 148 -8.48 17.47 4.58
C ASN A 148 -7.49 18.64 4.48
N GLN A 149 -7.49 19.57 5.44
CA GLN A 149 -6.50 20.64 5.54
C GLN A 149 -5.10 20.08 5.84
N GLN A 150 -4.99 19.11 6.77
CA GLN A 150 -3.72 18.44 7.05
C GLN A 150 -3.21 17.66 5.83
N ALA A 151 -4.10 16.96 5.11
CA ALA A 151 -3.75 16.24 3.90
C ALA A 151 -3.17 17.17 2.84
N PHE A 152 -3.85 18.30 2.57
CA PHE A 152 -3.36 19.32 1.65
C PHE A 152 -2.00 19.88 2.10
N LEU A 153 -1.82 20.19 3.39
CA LEU A 153 -0.56 20.67 3.95
C LEU A 153 0.57 19.65 3.79
N TRP A 154 0.33 18.38 4.10
CA TRP A 154 1.32 17.32 3.98
C TRP A 154 1.72 17.06 2.54
N GLY A 155 0.75 17.07 1.61
CA GLY A 155 1.04 17.00 0.18
C GLY A 155 2.00 18.10 -0.27
N ARG A 156 1.76 19.34 0.19
CA ARG A 156 2.66 20.47 -0.07
C ARG A 156 4.04 20.27 0.52
N ARG A 157 4.13 19.81 1.77
CA ARG A 157 5.42 19.54 2.43
C ARG A 157 6.21 18.47 1.69
N THR A 158 5.56 17.40 1.22
CA THR A 158 6.24 16.33 0.48
C THR A 158 6.77 16.81 -0.88
N ALA A 159 6.05 17.68 -1.58
CA ALA A 159 6.57 18.28 -2.81
C ALA A 159 7.73 19.25 -2.58
N HIS A 160 7.81 19.87 -1.39
CA HIS A 160 8.89 20.79 -1.03
C HIS A 160 10.14 20.06 -0.53
N ASP A 161 9.97 19.11 0.39
CA ASP A 161 11.03 18.34 1.02
C ASP A 161 10.55 16.89 1.29
N PRO A 162 10.64 16.00 0.30
CA PRO A 162 10.20 14.62 0.46
C PRO A 162 11.06 13.87 1.49
N VAL A 163 12.35 14.19 1.61
CA VAL A 163 13.28 13.51 2.51
C VAL A 163 12.92 13.78 3.97
N ALA A 164 12.61 15.04 4.32
CA ALA A 164 12.17 15.37 5.67
C ALA A 164 10.83 14.72 6.03
N VAL A 165 9.90 14.66 5.09
CA VAL A 165 8.61 13.97 5.32
C VAL A 165 8.82 12.48 5.51
N GLU A 166 9.66 11.84 4.69
CA GLU A 166 10.01 10.42 4.86
C GLU A 166 10.65 10.13 6.22
N ALA A 167 11.60 10.96 6.66
CA ALA A 167 12.20 10.83 7.98
C ALA A 167 11.16 11.01 9.11
N PHE A 168 10.19 11.91 8.94
CA PHE A 168 9.13 12.15 9.92
C PHE A 168 8.15 10.98 10.05
N VAL A 169 7.78 10.31 8.94
CA VAL A 169 6.87 9.14 8.98
C VAL A 169 7.57 7.85 9.42
N ASN A 170 8.89 7.82 9.35
CA ASN A 170 9.72 6.68 9.69
C ASN A 170 10.73 6.99 10.82
N PRO A 171 10.30 7.55 11.98
CA PRO A 171 11.24 7.98 13.01
C PRO A 171 11.99 6.80 13.67
N GLN A 172 11.56 5.56 13.42
CA GLN A 172 12.16 4.32 13.98
C GLN A 172 12.50 3.26 12.94
N GLN A 173 12.37 3.54 11.63
CA GLN A 173 12.73 2.59 10.59
C GLN A 173 14.19 2.73 10.18
N GLN A 174 15.10 2.38 11.11
CA GLN A 174 16.14 1.42 10.71
C GLN A 174 15.40 0.09 10.47
N VAL A 175 14.73 -0.04 9.32
CA VAL A 175 14.43 -1.37 8.81
C VAL A 175 15.80 -1.96 8.55
N SER A 176 16.27 -2.75 9.51
CA SER A 176 17.20 -3.81 9.16
C SER A 176 16.50 -4.53 8.03
N GLU A 177 17.01 -4.44 6.80
CA GLU A 177 16.69 -5.41 5.76
C GLU A 177 16.61 -6.77 6.44
N PRO A 178 15.60 -7.61 6.18
CA PRO A 178 15.51 -8.91 6.83
C PRO A 178 16.88 -9.55 6.67
N GLN A 179 17.64 -9.62 7.76
CA GLN A 179 19.02 -10.11 7.71
C GLN A 179 18.90 -11.43 6.97
N GLN A 180 19.71 -11.61 5.92
CA GLN A 180 19.79 -12.90 5.25
C GLN A 180 20.22 -13.90 6.31
N MET A 181 19.21 -14.50 6.96
CA MET A 181 19.41 -15.51 7.96
C MET A 181 20.01 -16.67 7.22
N ASP A 182 21.22 -17.04 7.62
CA ASP A 182 21.77 -18.34 7.28
C ASP A 182 20.73 -19.43 7.61
N LEU A 183 20.76 -20.53 6.85
CA LEU A 183 19.88 -21.67 7.00
C LEU A 183 19.77 -22.12 8.46
N GLU A 184 20.88 -22.15 9.21
CA GLU A 184 20.85 -22.52 10.63
C GLU A 184 20.09 -21.52 11.49
N GLN A 185 20.30 -20.22 11.27
CA GLN A 185 19.57 -19.17 11.98
C GLN A 185 18.07 -19.25 11.69
N ARG A 186 17.70 -19.53 10.43
CA ARG A 186 16.30 -19.72 10.04
C ARG A 186 15.68 -20.94 10.71
N ILE A 187 16.39 -22.07 10.75
CA ILE A 187 15.90 -23.29 11.40
C ILE A 187 15.69 -23.04 12.89
N GLN A 188 16.63 -22.40 13.57
CA GLN A 188 16.51 -22.06 14.99
C GLN A 188 15.33 -21.12 15.25
N SER A 189 15.20 -20.06 14.45
CA SER A 189 14.08 -19.11 14.54
C SER A 189 12.73 -19.81 14.34
N ASN A 190 12.65 -20.72 13.36
CA ASN A 190 11.43 -21.47 13.08
C ASN A 190 11.07 -22.44 14.21
N VAL A 191 12.04 -23.13 14.81
CA VAL A 191 11.82 -23.99 15.97
C VAL A 191 11.31 -23.18 17.16
N ALA A 192 11.92 -22.03 17.44
CA ALA A 192 11.49 -21.14 18.51
C ALA A 192 10.06 -20.62 18.27
N ALA A 193 9.77 -20.18 17.05
CA ALA A 193 8.45 -19.71 16.65
C ALA A 193 7.38 -20.81 16.79
N LEU A 194 7.65 -22.03 16.31
CA LEU A 194 6.72 -23.15 16.44
C LEU A 194 6.53 -23.61 17.89
N THR A 195 7.57 -23.47 18.71
CA THR A 195 7.50 -23.73 20.15
C THR A 195 6.57 -22.75 20.85
N GLN A 196 6.65 -21.47 20.49
CA GLN A 196 5.75 -20.42 21.00
C GLN A 196 4.34 -20.52 20.42
N TYR A 197 4.23 -20.94 19.15
CA TYR A 197 2.97 -21.14 18.46
C TYR A 197 2.13 -22.24 19.11
N GLN A 198 2.76 -23.35 19.48
CA GLN A 198 2.07 -24.47 20.11
C GLN A 198 2.81 -25.04 21.31
N ASN A 199 3.93 -25.72 21.09
CA ASN A 199 4.75 -26.34 22.14
C ASN A 199 6.08 -26.87 21.57
N SER A 200 6.96 -27.34 22.46
CA SER A 200 8.27 -27.90 22.10
C SER A 200 8.17 -29.08 21.12
N ALA A 201 7.18 -29.97 21.30
CA ALA A 201 6.99 -31.13 20.41
C ALA A 201 6.68 -30.69 18.96
N TYR A 202 6.02 -29.55 18.77
CA TYR A 202 5.73 -29.01 17.45
C TYR A 202 6.99 -28.43 16.77
N GLY A 203 7.85 -27.76 17.54
CA GLY A 203 9.18 -27.33 17.08
C GLY A 203 10.09 -28.53 16.72
N GLU A 204 10.08 -29.58 17.54
CA GLU A 204 10.82 -30.82 17.28
C GLU A 204 10.33 -31.55 16.02
N ARG A 205 9.02 -31.57 15.77
CA ARG A 205 8.44 -32.15 14.54
C ARG A 205 8.98 -31.46 13.28
N TYR A 206 9.05 -30.13 13.31
CA TYR A 206 9.66 -29.36 12.22
C TYR A 206 11.12 -29.72 12.03
N LEU A 207 11.91 -29.65 13.11
CA LEU A 207 13.33 -29.94 13.09
C LEU A 207 13.63 -31.34 12.54
N GLY A 208 12.84 -32.34 12.96
CA GLY A 208 13.00 -33.73 12.52
C GLY A 208 12.72 -33.95 11.03
N LEU A 209 11.84 -33.18 10.38
CA LEU A 209 11.70 -33.26 8.92
C LEU A 209 12.90 -32.60 8.22
N VAL A 210 13.29 -31.41 8.66
CA VAL A 210 14.39 -30.65 8.04
C VAL A 210 15.71 -31.42 8.14
N GLN A 211 16.01 -32.03 9.29
CA GLN A 211 17.21 -32.86 9.47
C GLN A 211 17.22 -34.08 8.55
N ARG A 212 16.10 -34.81 8.44
CA ARG A 212 15.99 -35.96 7.51
C ARG A 212 16.26 -35.59 6.06
N VAL A 213 15.74 -34.44 5.62
CA VAL A 213 15.99 -33.93 4.26
C VAL A 213 17.46 -33.56 4.09
N ARG A 214 18.05 -32.87 5.06
CA ARG A 214 19.47 -32.50 5.05
C ARG A 214 20.41 -33.70 4.98
N GLU A 215 20.11 -34.75 5.73
CA GLU A 215 20.87 -36.01 5.69
C GLU A 215 20.70 -36.75 4.35
N ALA A 216 19.51 -36.72 3.75
CA ALA A 216 19.29 -37.31 2.44
C ALA A 216 19.99 -36.51 1.32
N GLU A 217 19.87 -35.19 1.34
CA GLU A 217 20.49 -34.27 0.38
C GLU A 217 22.01 -34.33 0.43
N SER A 218 22.61 -34.27 1.62
CA SER A 218 24.07 -34.35 1.78
C SER A 218 24.67 -35.69 1.32
N ARG A 219 23.93 -36.79 1.45
CA ARG A 219 24.33 -38.10 0.91
C ARG A 219 24.23 -38.17 -0.62
N ALA A 220 23.19 -37.57 -1.20
CA ALA A 220 22.97 -37.60 -2.64
C ALA A 220 23.85 -36.61 -3.40
N PHE A 221 24.15 -35.45 -2.80
CA PHE A 221 24.89 -34.35 -3.40
C PHE A 221 26.00 -33.82 -2.46
N PRO A 222 27.08 -34.58 -2.25
CA PRO A 222 28.15 -34.19 -1.33
C PRO A 222 28.82 -32.89 -1.79
N GLY A 223 28.98 -31.93 -0.87
CA GLY A 223 29.69 -30.67 -1.14
C GLY A 223 28.91 -29.62 -1.94
N GLN A 224 27.64 -29.87 -2.26
CA GLN A 224 26.75 -28.86 -2.85
C GLN A 224 26.01 -28.06 -1.78
N GLN A 225 25.50 -26.89 -2.17
CA GLN A 225 24.65 -26.07 -1.31
C GLN A 225 23.31 -26.79 -1.03
N PRO A 226 22.77 -26.72 0.20
CA PRO A 226 21.62 -27.49 0.64
C PRO A 226 20.28 -26.86 0.19
N THR A 227 20.12 -26.69 -1.12
CA THR A 227 18.99 -25.98 -1.74
C THR A 227 17.63 -26.62 -1.43
N LEU A 228 17.55 -27.95 -1.37
CA LEU A 228 16.33 -28.66 -1.01
C LEU A 228 16.02 -28.49 0.48
N THR A 229 17.04 -28.55 1.35
CA THR A 229 16.88 -28.31 2.78
C THR A 229 16.37 -26.90 3.05
N GLU A 230 16.89 -25.88 2.35
CA GLU A 230 16.40 -24.50 2.43
C GLU A 230 14.92 -24.39 2.02
N ALA A 231 14.57 -24.97 0.87
CA ALA A 231 13.20 -24.95 0.37
C ALA A 231 12.23 -25.65 1.34
N VAL A 232 12.62 -26.79 1.92
CA VAL A 232 11.83 -27.51 2.92
C VAL A 232 11.72 -26.71 4.22
N ALA A 233 12.84 -26.16 4.72
CA ALA A 233 12.85 -25.35 5.93
C ALA A 233 11.90 -24.16 5.84
N PHE A 234 11.82 -23.51 4.67
CA PHE A 234 10.91 -22.39 4.43
C PHE A 234 9.45 -22.82 4.27
N ASN A 235 9.17 -23.78 3.38
CA ASN A 235 7.80 -24.12 3.03
C ASN A 235 7.10 -24.97 4.10
N TYR A 236 7.83 -25.86 4.77
CA TYR A 236 7.22 -26.68 5.82
C TYR A 236 6.82 -25.84 7.04
N PHE A 237 7.62 -24.83 7.39
CA PHE A 237 7.27 -23.89 8.44
C PHE A 237 5.94 -23.20 8.15
N LYS A 238 5.70 -22.74 6.91
CA LYS A 238 4.42 -22.11 6.52
C LYS A 238 3.22 -23.02 6.69
N LEU A 239 3.38 -24.32 6.44
CA LEU A 239 2.31 -25.30 6.62
C LEU A 239 2.01 -25.56 8.10
N LEU A 240 3.02 -25.47 8.97
CA LEU A 240 2.87 -25.69 10.40
C LEU A 240 2.38 -24.45 11.14
N ALA A 241 2.83 -23.27 10.74
CA ALA A 241 2.48 -21.97 11.31
C ALA A 241 1.40 -21.29 10.46
N TYR A 242 0.26 -21.96 10.28
CA TYR A 242 -0.88 -21.33 9.63
C TYR A 242 -1.44 -20.22 10.52
N LYS A 243 -1.64 -19.03 9.96
CA LYS A 243 -2.12 -17.87 10.71
C LYS A 243 -3.65 -17.96 10.87
N ASP A 244 -4.08 -18.69 11.87
CA ASP A 244 -5.49 -18.80 12.27
C ASP A 244 -5.92 -17.67 13.25
N GLU A 245 -7.19 -17.65 13.62
CA GLU A 245 -7.76 -16.65 14.51
C GLU A 245 -7.16 -16.69 15.94
N TYR A 246 -6.65 -17.84 16.38
CA TYR A 246 -6.02 -18.01 17.70
C TYR A 246 -4.61 -17.47 17.72
N GLU A 247 -3.84 -17.67 16.65
CA GLU A 247 -2.51 -17.10 16.53
C GLU A 247 -2.57 -15.57 16.45
N VAL A 248 -3.58 -15.02 15.77
CA VAL A 248 -3.87 -13.58 15.83
C VAL A 248 -4.17 -13.16 17.27
N ALA A 249 -5.03 -13.87 18.00
CA ALA A 249 -5.32 -13.53 19.40
C ALA A 249 -4.08 -13.62 20.31
N ARG A 250 -3.19 -14.61 20.09
CA ARG A 250 -1.92 -14.76 20.82
C ARG A 250 -0.99 -13.57 20.57
N LEU A 251 -0.83 -13.17 19.30
CA LEU A 251 -0.01 -12.01 18.93
C LEU A 251 -0.54 -10.69 19.48
N TYR A 252 -1.85 -10.57 19.68
CA TYR A 252 -2.45 -9.38 20.30
C TYR A 252 -2.35 -9.38 21.83
N SER A 253 -2.23 -10.56 22.45
CA SER A 253 -2.19 -10.72 23.91
C SER A 253 -0.78 -10.85 24.50
N ASN A 254 0.26 -10.97 23.66
CA ASN A 254 1.66 -11.08 24.11
C ASN A 254 2.29 -9.75 24.58
N GLY A 255 1.56 -8.63 24.46
CA GLY A 255 1.98 -7.29 24.86
C GLY A 255 2.82 -6.51 23.83
N ASP A 256 3.26 -7.13 22.72
CA ASP A 256 3.97 -6.41 21.65
C ASP A 256 3.04 -5.41 20.96
N PHE A 257 1.81 -5.84 20.66
CA PHE A 257 0.80 -4.99 20.04
C PHE A 257 0.47 -3.76 20.90
N THR A 258 0.36 -3.94 22.23
CA THR A 258 0.11 -2.85 23.16
C THR A 258 1.26 -1.84 23.18
N ARG A 259 2.52 -2.31 23.22
CA ARG A 259 3.69 -1.42 23.14
C ARG A 259 3.74 -0.63 21.83
N GLN A 260 3.38 -1.25 20.72
CA GLN A 260 3.31 -0.58 19.41
C GLN A 260 2.21 0.48 19.39
N LEU A 261 1.03 0.18 19.95
CA LEU A 261 -0.06 1.15 20.09
C LEU A 261 0.34 2.35 20.93
N GLU A 262 0.94 2.13 22.10
CA GLU A 262 1.39 3.20 23.00
C GLU A 262 2.49 4.07 22.38
N ALA A 263 3.36 3.49 21.55
CA ALA A 263 4.40 4.23 20.83
C ALA A 263 3.85 5.07 19.66
N GLN A 264 2.72 4.68 19.09
CA GLN A 264 2.18 5.30 17.87
C GLN A 264 1.02 6.26 18.13
N PHE A 265 0.28 6.08 19.22
CA PHE A 265 -0.92 6.85 19.53
C PHE A 265 -0.82 7.47 20.94
N GLU A 266 -1.09 8.77 21.05
CA GLU A 266 -1.20 9.49 22.32
C GLU A 266 -2.69 9.64 22.72
N GLY A 267 -2.99 9.52 24.02
CA GLY A 267 -4.33 9.76 24.58
C GLY A 267 -5.20 8.51 24.80
N ASP A 268 -6.49 8.72 25.05
CA ASP A 268 -7.46 7.64 25.30
C ASP A 268 -7.97 7.06 23.97
N TYR A 269 -7.65 5.80 23.68
CA TYR A 269 -8.16 5.07 22.51
C TYR A 269 -8.96 3.83 22.93
N ARG A 270 -9.90 3.45 22.05
CA ARG A 270 -10.71 2.24 22.22
C ARG A 270 -10.42 1.28 21.07
N LEU A 271 -10.07 0.05 21.42
CA LEU A 271 -9.89 -1.02 20.44
C LEU A 271 -11.22 -1.74 20.24
N GLU A 272 -11.63 -1.88 18.98
CA GLU A 272 -12.77 -2.70 18.56
C GLU A 272 -12.27 -3.83 17.68
N PHE A 273 -12.59 -5.07 18.04
CA PHE A 273 -12.16 -6.27 17.33
C PHE A 273 -13.34 -6.89 16.60
N HIS A 274 -13.30 -6.92 15.27
CA HIS A 274 -14.26 -7.65 14.46
C HIS A 274 -13.74 -9.08 14.22
N LEU A 275 -14.26 -10.04 15.00
CA LEU A 275 -13.93 -11.46 14.88
C LEU A 275 -15.00 -12.17 14.05
N ALA A 276 -14.56 -12.99 13.09
CA ALA A 276 -15.41 -13.91 12.34
C ALA A 276 -14.87 -15.34 12.44
N PRO A 277 -14.95 -16.00 13.62
CA PRO A 277 -14.36 -17.31 13.81
C PRO A 277 -15.05 -18.32 12.89
N SER A 278 -14.25 -19.09 12.15
CA SER A 278 -14.74 -20.08 11.18
C SER A 278 -15.75 -21.10 11.75
N TRP A 279 -15.71 -21.39 13.05
CA TRP A 279 -16.67 -22.28 13.74
C TRP A 279 -18.00 -21.62 14.15
N LEU A 280 -18.10 -20.29 14.08
CA LEU A 280 -19.26 -19.48 14.47
C LEU A 280 -19.99 -18.94 13.23
N ALA A 281 -19.30 -18.87 12.10
CA ALA A 281 -19.87 -18.48 10.83
C ALA A 281 -20.92 -19.50 10.37
N LYS A 282 -22.19 -19.09 10.37
CA LYS A 282 -23.29 -19.92 9.86
C LYS A 282 -23.10 -20.12 8.36
N ARG A 283 -23.09 -21.36 7.89
CA ARG A 283 -23.07 -21.64 6.46
C ARG A 283 -24.44 -21.34 5.86
N ASP A 284 -24.45 -20.73 4.67
CA ASP A 284 -25.68 -20.51 3.95
C ASP A 284 -26.27 -21.86 3.49
N PRO A 285 -27.57 -22.14 3.78
CA PRO A 285 -28.20 -23.42 3.44
C PRO A 285 -28.25 -23.72 1.94
N HIS A 286 -28.16 -22.71 1.08
CA HIS A 286 -28.34 -22.87 -0.37
C HIS A 286 -27.05 -23.05 -1.15
N ASN A 287 -25.92 -22.52 -0.68
CA ASN A 287 -24.64 -22.61 -1.39
C ASN A 287 -23.46 -23.12 -0.52
N GLY A 288 -23.68 -23.36 0.77
CA GLY A 288 -22.67 -23.91 1.68
C GLY A 288 -21.53 -22.96 2.06
N GLN A 289 -21.55 -21.71 1.58
CA GLN A 289 -20.52 -20.71 1.90
C GLN A 289 -20.72 -20.09 3.30
N PRO A 290 -19.66 -19.63 3.98
CA PRO A 290 -19.79 -18.91 5.25
C PRO A 290 -20.55 -17.59 5.07
N ARG A 291 -21.45 -17.26 6.00
CA ARG A 291 -22.10 -15.94 6.10
C ARG A 291 -21.25 -14.94 6.86
#